data_AF-A0A8S9S1N0-F1
#
_entry.id   AF-A0A8S9S1N0-F1
#
_cell.length_a   1.000
_cell.length_b   1.000
_cell.length_c   1.000
_cell.angle_alpha   90.00
_cell.angle_beta   90.00
_cell.angle_gamma   90.00
#
_symmetry.space_group_name_H-M   'P 1'
#
loop_
_entity.id
_entity.type
_entity.pdbx_description
1 polymer ?
#
loop_
_entity_poly.entity_id
_entity_poly.type
_entity_poly.pdbx_seq_one_letter_code
_entity_poly.pdbx_strand_id
1 'polypeptide(L)' 'MISFGAGFKCNSCVWEVARDLNVGECLGNVWNHCIDQYPPTSLLNPFLEKYGWIREEEDPDTFKFHT' A
#
# COMPACT_ATOMS: atom_id res chain seq x y z
N MET A 1 2.79 5.94 -11.30
CA MET A 1 2.61 7.20 -10.57
C MET A 1 1.39 7.07 -9.66
N ILE A 2 1.58 7.18 -8.34
CA ILE A 2 0.47 7.26 -7.39
C ILE A 2 0.13 8.75 -7.25
N SER A 3 -1.11 9.13 -7.56
CA SER A 3 -1.60 10.50 -7.38
C SER A 3 -2.32 10.60 -6.03
N PHE A 4 -1.89 11.53 -5.18
CA PHE A 4 -2.64 11.90 -3.98
C PHE A 4 -3.66 12.98 -4.35
N GLY A 5 -4.91 12.59 -4.54
CA GLY A 5 -6.05 13.51 -4.60
C GLY A 5 -6.74 13.56 -3.24
N ALA A 6 -7.16 14.74 -2.78
CA ALA A 6 -7.96 14.87 -1.57
C ALA A 6 -9.33 14.19 -1.79
N GLY A 7 -9.47 12.93 -1.35
CA GLY A 7 -10.69 12.15 -1.47
C GLY A 7 -10.44 10.65 -1.21
N PHE A 8 -11.46 9.96 -0.68
CA PHE A 8 -11.45 8.57 -0.18
C PHE A 8 -11.08 7.46 -1.18
N LYS A 9 -10.50 7.78 -2.33
CA LYS A 9 -10.14 6.82 -3.37
C LYS A 9 -8.64 6.86 -3.66
N CYS A 10 -7.94 5.83 -3.19
CA CYS A 10 -6.53 5.60 -3.52
C CYS A 10 -6.43 4.66 -4.74
N ASN A 11 -5.58 5.01 -5.71
CA ASN A 11 -5.19 4.11 -6.79
C ASN A 11 -3.75 3.64 -6.55
N SER A 12 -3.53 2.33 -6.47
CA SER A 12 -2.19 1.74 -6.46
C SER A 12 -1.79 1.38 -7.90
N CYS A 13 -0.54 1.67 -8.28
CA CYS A 13 0.02 1.23 -9.56
C CYS A 13 1.45 0.71 -9.38
N VAL A 14 1.79 -0.34 -10.10
CA VAL A 14 3.17 -0.86 -10.22
C VAL A 14 3.62 -0.68 -11.66
N TRP A 15 4.84 -0.19 -11.85
CA TRP A 15 5.43 0.05 -13.17
C TRP A 15 6.62 -0.88 -13.35
N GLU A 16 6.62 -1.65 -14.43
CA GLU A 16 7.75 -2.47 -14.83
C GLU A 16 8.66 -1.66 -15.75
N VAL A 17 9.97 -1.68 -15.47
CA VAL A 17 10.96 -1.05 -16.36
C VAL A 17 11.39 -2.10 -17.38
N ALA A 18 10.92 -1.97 -18.63
CA ALA A 18 11.23 -2.91 -19.71
C ALA A 18 12.67 -2.82 -20.26
N ARG A 19 13.52 -1.96 -19.68
CA ARG A 19 14.94 -1.83 -20.03
C ARG A 19 15.77 -2.39 -18.88
N ASP A 20 16.82 -3.12 -19.23
CA ASP A 20 17.82 -3.55 -18.25
C ASP A 20 18.50 -2.34 -17.60
N LEU A 21 18.26 -2.15 -16.29
CA LEU A 21 18.87 -1.11 -15.48
C LEU A 21 20.02 -1.71 -14.66
N ASN A 22 21.20 -1.79 -15.27
CA ASN A 22 22.45 -2.04 -14.54
C ASN A 22 22.99 -0.70 -14.02
N VAL A 23 22.71 -0.35 -12.76
CA VAL A 23 23.19 0.89 -12.15
C VAL A 23 24.51 0.60 -11.42
N GLY A 24 25.62 0.68 -12.13
CA GLY A 24 26.95 0.38 -11.58
C GLY A 24 27.10 -1.10 -11.21
N GLU A 25 27.65 -1.38 -10.02
CA GLU A 25 27.78 -2.75 -9.49
C GLU A 25 26.48 -3.29 -8.87
N CYS A 26 25.45 -2.44 -8.71
CA CYS A 26 24.16 -2.86 -8.17
C CYS A 26 23.32 -3.52 -9.27
N LEU A 27 23.07 -4.82 -9.10
CA LEU A 27 22.17 -5.60 -9.96
C LEU A 27 20.70 -5.25 -9.61
N GLY A 28 20.18 -4.26 -10.31
CA GLY A 28 18.75 -3.89 -10.41
C GLY A 28 18.20 -2.97 -9.31
N ASN A 29 16.89 -3.00 -9.08
CA ASN A 29 16.18 -1.97 -8.31
C ASN A 29 16.16 -2.26 -6.80
N VAL A 30 15.89 -1.24 -5.97
CA VAL A 30 15.86 -1.34 -4.50
C VAL A 30 14.80 -2.32 -3.96
N TRP A 31 13.84 -2.71 -4.80
CA TRP A 31 12.76 -3.65 -4.49
C TRP A 31 13.01 -5.06 -5.05
N ASN A 32 14.17 -5.34 -5.66
CA ASN A 32 14.49 -6.64 -6.27
C ASN A 32 14.33 -7.83 -5.30
N HIS A 33 14.45 -7.59 -4.00
CA HIS A 33 14.29 -8.63 -2.98
C HIS A 33 12.82 -9.05 -2.76
N CYS A 34 11.84 -8.29 -3.26
CA CYS A 34 10.43 -8.53 -2.99
C CYS A 34 9.47 -8.23 -4.16
N ILE A 35 9.91 -7.54 -5.22
CA ILE A 35 9.03 -7.08 -6.30
C ILE A 35 8.37 -8.24 -7.08
N ASP A 36 9.09 -9.35 -7.26
CA ASP A 36 8.60 -10.54 -7.97
C ASP A 36 7.46 -11.26 -7.21
N GLN A 37 7.27 -10.93 -5.93
CA GLN A 37 6.20 -11.48 -5.09
C GLN A 37 4.90 -10.65 -5.18
N TYR A 38 4.89 -9.58 -6.00
CA TYR A 38 3.71 -8.77 -6.24
C TYR A 38 2.97 -9.19 -7.53
N PRO A 39 1.63 -9.23 -7.54
CA PRO A 39 0.74 -9.06 -6.39
C PRO A 39 0.81 -10.27 -5.45
N PRO A 40 0.60 -10.08 -4.13
CA PRO A 40 0.63 -11.19 -3.18
C PRO A 40 -0.47 -12.21 -3.50
N THR A 41 -0.16 -13.49 -3.33
CA THR A 41 -1.11 -14.61 -3.57
C THR A 41 -2.36 -14.49 -2.71
N SER A 42 -2.24 -13.90 -1.52
CA SER A 42 -3.35 -13.65 -0.61
C SER A 42 -3.60 -12.15 -0.47
N LEU A 43 -4.85 -11.76 -0.61
CA LEU A 43 -5.32 -10.40 -0.33
C LEU A 43 -5.70 -10.20 1.15
N LEU A 44 -5.46 -11.20 2.01
CA LEU A 44 -5.64 -11.04 3.44
C LEU A 44 -4.66 -9.99 3.94
N ASN A 45 -5.18 -8.95 4.59
CA ASN A 45 -4.36 -7.90 5.18
C ASN A 45 -3.58 -8.50 6.37
N PRO A 46 -2.24 -8.60 6.30
CA PRO A 46 -1.43 -9.22 7.36
C PRO A 46 -1.46 -8.42 8.66
N PHE A 47 -1.93 -7.17 8.61
CA PHE A 47 -2.03 -6.30 9.77
C PHE A 47 -3.45 -6.22 10.36
N LEU A 48 -4.41 -6.98 9.81
CA LEU A 48 -5.80 -6.93 10.26
C LEU A 48 -5.94 -7.35 11.72
N GLU A 49 -5.17 -8.34 12.20
CA GLU A 49 -5.22 -8.76 13.60
C GLU A 49 -4.71 -7.66 14.55
N LYS A 50 -3.63 -6.96 14.17
CA LYS A 50 -2.99 -5.95 15.01
C LYS A 50 -3.70 -4.60 14.99
N TYR A 51 -4.23 -4.19 13.84
CA TYR A 51 -4.81 -2.86 13.61
C TYR A 51 -6.28 -2.92 13.16
N GLY A 52 -6.92 -4.08 13.26
CA GLY A 52 -8.34 -4.25 12.91
C GLY A 52 -9.26 -3.35 13.72
N TRP A 53 -8.89 -3.07 14.97
CA TRP A 53 -9.60 -2.17 15.88
C TRP A 53 -9.77 -0.75 15.34
N ILE A 54 -8.94 -0.29 14.40
CA ILE A 54 -9.09 1.03 13.76
C ILE A 54 -10.40 1.11 12.94
N ARG A 55 -10.91 -0.05 12.49
CA ARG A 55 -12.16 -0.17 11.72
C ARG A 55 -13.37 -0.43 12.60
N GLU A 56 -13.18 -0.69 13.89
CA GLU A 56 -14.29 -0.71 14.83
C GLU A 56 -14.77 0.74 14.91
N GLU A 57 -15.89 1.02 14.24
CA GLU A 57 -16.52 2.32 14.25
C GLU A 57 -16.59 2.79 15.70
N GLU A 58 -16.06 3.98 15.99
CA GLU A 58 -16.53 4.72 17.15
C GLU A 58 -18.06 4.69 17.05
N ASP A 59 -18.68 4.10 18.07
CA ASP A 59 -20.13 4.00 18.19
C ASP A 59 -20.76 5.28 17.64
N PRO A 60 -21.70 5.21 16.66
CA PRO A 60 -22.36 6.38 16.11
C PRO A 60 -22.89 7.35 17.17
N ASP A 61 -23.19 6.85 18.38
CA ASP A 61 -23.64 7.63 19.54
C ASP A 61 -22.50 8.36 20.28
N THR A 62 -21.24 7.99 20.04
CA THR A 62 -20.02 8.60 20.60
C THR A 62 -19.32 9.58 19.66
N PHE A 63 -19.65 9.58 18.36
CA PHE A 63 -19.10 10.53 17.39
C PHE A 63 -19.65 11.95 17.63
N LYS A 64 -18.98 12.70 18.51
CA LYS A 64 -19.33 14.09 18.78
C LYS A 64 -18.63 14.99 17.76
N PHE A 65 -19.43 15.64 16.91
CA PHE A 65 -18.98 16.81 16.18
C PHE A 65 -18.63 17.90 17.21
N HIS A 66 -17.34 18.07 17.51
CA HIS A 66 -16.86 19.28 18.17
C HIS A 66 -16.98 20.42 17.17
N THR A 67 -18.02 21.24 17.34
CA THR A 67 -18.17 22.54 16.68
C THR A 67 -17.52 23.61 17.54
#